data_AF-A0A0V0IQA0-F1
#
_entry.id   AF-A0A0V0IQA0-F1
#
_cell.length_a   1.000
_cell.length_b   1.000
_cell.length_c   1.000
_cell.angle_alpha   90.00
_cell.angle_beta   90.00
_cell.angle_gamma   90.00
#
_symmetry.space_group_name_H-M   'P 1'
#
loop_
_entity.id
_entity.type
_entity.pdbx_description
1 polymer ?
#
loop_
_entity_poly.entity_id
_entity_poly.type
_entity_poly.pdbx_seq_one_letter_code
_entity_poly.pdbx_strand_id
1 'polypeptide(L)'
;MQIDPELSRTVVVATKLDTKIPQFARASDVEVFLSPPASTLDGFMLGDSPFFTSVPSGRVGFGPESVFRSNDEFKQAISSREVEDLVALEEKLGRALSKQERSRIGVNSLRLFLEELLLKRYMDSVPSIIPLLEKEYRSSTRKLSELDQQLSSLNEAKLKEKGRTFHDLFLTKLSLLLKGTVIAPPDKFGETLQDERVNGGAFIGSDGLQFPHKLIPNAGMRLYGGAQYHRAMAEFRFVVGGIKCPPITREEIVNACGVEDIHDGTNYSRTACVIAVAKARDTFEPFLHQLGCRLSHILKRLLPIAVYLLQKEGEYLSGHDVFLRRVADAFNNFAESTEKSCREKCMEDLVSTTRYVTWSLHNKNRAGLRQFLDSFGGSEQSAIVGNSTSTGLSQDLSTASVASDNKQDVKPRTDVKLSHLASGNDSNMSTQTTETRLADLLDSTLWNRRLAPSSERIVYALVQQIFHGIREYFLASTELKFNCFLLMPVVDKLPAMLREDLESAFEDNLDNVFDITNLRHSVAQDKRQTEIELKRVQKLKEKFRYIHEQLNSQQCLGSN
;
A
#
# COMPACT_ATOMS: atom_id res chain seq x y z
N MET A 1 -31.39 -33.08 -3.58
CA MET A 1 -30.75 -33.69 -2.39
C MET A 1 -31.83 -34.51 -1.68
N GLN A 2 -31.79 -35.84 -1.76
CA GLN A 2 -32.70 -36.69 -0.97
C GLN A 2 -32.29 -36.60 0.50
N ILE A 3 -33.24 -36.27 1.38
CA ILE A 3 -32.97 -35.93 2.78
C ILE A 3 -32.77 -37.19 3.64
N ASP A 4 -33.42 -38.30 3.31
CA ASP A 4 -33.32 -39.59 4.00
C ASP A 4 -33.40 -40.74 2.97
N PRO A 5 -32.31 -41.02 2.23
CA PRO A 5 -32.32 -42.00 1.15
C PRO A 5 -32.54 -43.45 1.64
N GLU A 6 -32.21 -43.74 2.90
CA GLU A 6 -32.35 -45.07 3.49
C GLU A 6 -33.67 -45.27 4.24
N LEU A 7 -34.54 -44.25 4.29
CA LEU A 7 -35.82 -44.23 5.03
C LEU A 7 -35.70 -44.57 6.53
N SER A 8 -34.49 -44.47 7.08
CA SER A 8 -34.13 -44.82 8.46
C SER A 8 -34.80 -43.94 9.53
N ARG A 9 -35.29 -42.76 9.13
CA ARG A 9 -36.00 -41.80 9.98
C ARG A 9 -37.34 -41.38 9.38
N THR A 10 -37.86 -42.14 8.42
CA THR A 10 -39.08 -41.82 7.68
C THR A 10 -40.17 -42.86 7.97
N VAL A 11 -41.35 -42.39 8.39
CA VAL A 11 -42.55 -43.23 8.55
C VAL A 11 -43.46 -43.00 7.35
N VAL A 12 -43.88 -44.09 6.70
CA VAL A 12 -44.77 -44.03 5.53
C VAL A 12 -46.21 -44.32 5.96
N VAL A 13 -47.12 -43.43 5.58
CA VAL A 13 -48.55 -43.53 5.88
C VAL A 13 -49.36 -43.42 4.60
N ALA A 14 -50.05 -44.50 4.25
CA ALA A 14 -51.06 -44.53 3.21
C ALA A 14 -52.39 -44.07 3.79
N THR A 15 -53.01 -43.08 3.15
CA THR A 15 -54.30 -42.50 3.58
C THR A 15 -55.43 -42.91 2.64
N LYS A 16 -56.67 -42.66 3.05
CA LYS A 16 -57.89 -42.98 2.28
C LYS A 16 -58.05 -44.49 2.01
N LEU A 17 -57.65 -45.31 2.99
CA LEU A 17 -57.77 -46.76 2.92
C LEU A 17 -59.21 -47.18 2.62
N ASP A 18 -60.17 -46.51 3.23
CA ASP A 18 -61.61 -46.67 3.02
C ASP A 18 -62.06 -46.56 1.55
N THR A 19 -61.43 -45.69 0.77
CA THR A 19 -61.71 -45.58 -0.68
C THR A 19 -61.05 -46.67 -1.49
N LYS A 20 -59.98 -47.27 -0.96
CA LYS A 20 -59.18 -48.31 -1.62
C LYS A 20 -59.75 -49.71 -1.39
N ILE A 21 -60.28 -49.99 -0.20
CA ILE A 21 -60.86 -51.30 0.13
C ILE A 21 -61.90 -51.79 -0.90
N PRO A 22 -62.85 -50.96 -1.37
CA PRO A 22 -63.84 -51.39 -2.37
C PRO A 22 -63.24 -51.72 -3.74
N GLN A 23 -62.05 -51.18 -4.06
CA GLN A 23 -61.37 -51.37 -5.35
C GLN A 23 -60.69 -52.74 -5.47
N PHE A 24 -60.51 -53.46 -4.35
CA PHE A 24 -59.93 -54.79 -4.37
C PHE A 24 -60.95 -55.82 -4.92
N ALA A 25 -60.54 -56.51 -5.98
CA ALA A 25 -61.35 -57.54 -6.65
C ALA A 25 -61.04 -58.93 -6.10
N ARG A 26 -59.79 -59.18 -5.66
CA ARG A 26 -59.33 -60.47 -5.12
C ARG A 26 -58.63 -60.30 -3.78
N ALA A 27 -58.66 -61.35 -2.95
CA ALA A 27 -57.92 -61.39 -1.68
C ALA A 27 -56.41 -61.16 -1.87
N SER A 28 -55.84 -61.68 -2.97
CA SER A 28 -54.43 -61.47 -3.34
C SER A 28 -54.06 -59.99 -3.52
N ASP A 29 -55.01 -59.17 -3.97
CA ASP A 29 -54.77 -57.74 -4.18
C ASP A 29 -54.59 -57.02 -2.84
N VAL A 30 -55.32 -57.46 -1.81
CA VAL A 30 -55.23 -56.95 -0.45
C VAL A 30 -53.92 -57.40 0.21
N GLU A 31 -53.52 -58.66 0.02
CA GLU A 31 -52.27 -59.19 0.58
C GLU A 31 -51.04 -58.48 0.00
N VAL A 32 -50.99 -58.26 -1.31
CA VAL A 32 -49.90 -57.49 -1.95
C VAL A 32 -49.89 -56.03 -1.51
N PHE A 33 -51.07 -55.45 -1.25
CA PHE A 33 -51.18 -54.07 -0.79
C PHE A 33 -50.72 -53.88 0.66
N LEU A 34 -51.10 -54.78 1.57
CA LEU A 34 -50.71 -54.73 2.99
C LEU A 34 -49.26 -55.18 3.22
N SER A 35 -48.75 -56.08 2.38
CA SER A 35 -47.38 -56.60 2.44
C SER A 35 -46.69 -56.54 1.07
N PRO A 36 -46.29 -55.35 0.61
CA PRO A 36 -45.60 -55.20 -0.67
C PRO A 36 -44.28 -55.99 -0.68
N PRO A 37 -43.86 -56.57 -1.83
CA PRO A 37 -42.61 -57.31 -1.93
C PRO A 37 -41.39 -56.48 -1.53
N ALA A 38 -40.40 -57.11 -0.90
CA ALA A 38 -39.19 -56.45 -0.40
C ALA A 38 -38.39 -55.70 -1.51
N SER A 39 -38.52 -56.11 -2.77
CA SER A 39 -37.89 -55.44 -3.92
C SER A 39 -38.51 -54.08 -4.28
N THR A 40 -39.70 -53.77 -3.77
CA THR A 40 -40.41 -52.48 -3.96
C THR A 40 -40.14 -51.48 -2.85
N LEU A 41 -39.67 -51.95 -1.69
CA LEU A 41 -39.28 -51.14 -0.54
C LEU A 41 -37.75 -51.26 -0.39
N ASP A 42 -37.01 -50.53 -1.22
CA ASP A 42 -35.55 -50.44 -1.13
C ASP A 42 -35.18 -49.71 0.18
N GLY A 43 -34.95 -50.45 1.26
CA GLY A 43 -34.39 -49.92 2.52
C GLY A 43 -35.05 -50.40 3.81
N PHE A 44 -34.30 -50.25 4.91
CA PHE A 44 -34.76 -50.48 6.29
C PHE A 44 -35.72 -49.36 6.71
N MET A 45 -36.97 -49.42 6.23
CA MET A 45 -38.00 -48.46 6.60
C MET A 45 -38.27 -48.48 8.10
N LEU A 46 -38.42 -47.29 8.70
CA LEU A 46 -38.69 -47.17 10.12
C LEU A 46 -40.07 -47.76 10.47
N GLY A 47 -40.06 -48.95 11.06
CA GLY A 47 -41.27 -49.71 11.37
C GLY A 47 -41.59 -50.84 10.39
N ASP A 48 -40.68 -51.20 9.48
CA ASP A 48 -40.70 -52.38 8.59
C ASP A 48 -41.85 -52.46 7.55
N SER A 49 -42.96 -51.74 7.76
CA SER A 49 -44.10 -51.67 6.84
C SER A 49 -44.86 -50.34 6.96
N PRO A 50 -45.57 -49.90 5.90
CA PRO A 50 -46.36 -48.69 5.93
C PRO A 50 -47.59 -48.81 6.84
N PHE A 51 -48.05 -47.68 7.39
CA PHE A 51 -49.32 -47.59 8.09
C PHE A 51 -50.45 -47.24 7.11
N PHE A 52 -51.61 -47.84 7.30
CA PHE A 52 -52.80 -47.60 6.48
C PHE A 52 -53.89 -46.95 7.33
N THR A 53 -54.37 -45.79 6.91
CA THR A 53 -55.30 -44.98 7.70
C THR A 53 -56.47 -44.47 6.86
N SER A 54 -57.63 -44.38 7.51
CA SER A 54 -58.79 -43.65 7.00
C SER A 54 -59.18 -42.59 8.00
N VAL A 55 -59.53 -41.41 7.51
CA VAL A 55 -59.97 -40.30 8.33
C VAL A 55 -61.36 -39.91 7.84
N PRO A 56 -62.38 -39.90 8.71
CA PRO A 56 -63.71 -39.44 8.35
C PRO A 56 -63.66 -38.03 7.76
N SER A 57 -64.38 -37.82 6.66
CA SER A 57 -64.45 -36.51 6.01
C SER A 57 -65.44 -35.60 6.74
N GLY A 58 -65.00 -34.39 7.10
CA GLY A 58 -65.85 -33.42 7.78
C GLY A 58 -65.07 -32.48 8.71
N ARG A 59 -65.62 -31.30 8.99
CA ARG A 59 -65.04 -30.34 9.94
C ARG A 59 -65.70 -30.45 11.30
N VAL A 60 -64.90 -30.24 12.35
CA VAL A 60 -65.39 -30.11 13.73
C VAL A 60 -65.81 -28.67 13.97
N GLY A 61 -67.01 -28.44 14.50
CA GLY A 61 -67.49 -27.10 14.87
C GLY A 61 -68.98 -27.04 15.12
N PHE A 62 -69.49 -25.81 15.28
CA PHE A 62 -70.92 -25.52 15.46
C PHE A 62 -71.57 -24.86 14.21
N GLY A 63 -70.86 -24.84 13.09
CA GLY A 63 -71.33 -24.22 11.86
C GLY A 63 -72.29 -25.12 11.06
N PRO A 64 -73.01 -24.59 10.07
CA PRO A 64 -73.88 -25.40 9.21
C PRO A 64 -73.08 -26.44 8.38
N GLU A 65 -71.79 -26.22 8.19
CA GLU A 65 -70.86 -27.10 7.44
C GLU A 65 -70.05 -28.05 8.34
N SER A 66 -70.30 -28.08 9.66
CA SER A 66 -69.61 -29.02 10.55
C SER A 66 -70.34 -30.35 10.63
N VAL A 67 -69.63 -31.41 10.25
CA VAL A 67 -70.11 -32.80 10.29
C VAL A 67 -70.04 -33.34 11.71
N PHE A 68 -69.09 -32.85 12.52
CA PHE A 68 -68.88 -33.26 13.90
C PHE A 68 -69.08 -32.08 14.85
N ARG A 69 -69.85 -32.28 15.92
CA ARG A 69 -70.19 -31.24 16.92
C ARG A 69 -69.09 -31.04 17.95
N SER A 70 -68.22 -32.03 18.16
CA SER A 70 -67.10 -31.93 19.10
C SER A 70 -65.87 -32.73 18.65
N ASN A 71 -64.71 -32.43 19.26
CA ASN A 71 -63.48 -33.20 19.05
C ASN A 71 -63.63 -34.66 19.48
N ASP A 72 -64.45 -34.94 20.50
CA ASP A 72 -64.63 -36.28 21.01
C ASP A 72 -65.54 -37.11 20.11
N GLU A 73 -66.56 -36.48 19.50
CA GLU A 73 -67.37 -37.10 18.45
C GLU A 73 -66.53 -37.45 17.22
N PHE A 74 -65.59 -36.58 16.84
CA PHE A 74 -64.66 -36.87 15.74
C PHE A 74 -63.69 -38.02 16.07
N LYS A 75 -63.16 -38.07 17.30
CA LYS A 75 -62.33 -39.22 17.74
C LYS A 75 -63.12 -40.53 17.73
N GLN A 76 -64.39 -40.51 18.16
CA GLN A 76 -65.26 -41.67 18.10
C GLN A 76 -65.50 -42.09 16.65
N ALA A 77 -65.75 -41.15 15.74
CA ALA A 77 -65.90 -41.43 14.31
C ALA A 77 -64.63 -42.05 13.69
N ILE A 78 -63.43 -41.59 14.09
CA ILE A 78 -62.16 -42.22 13.67
C ILE A 78 -62.10 -43.65 14.16
N SER A 79 -62.38 -43.90 15.44
CA SER A 79 -62.35 -45.26 16.01
C SER A 79 -63.38 -46.18 15.34
N SER A 80 -64.60 -45.68 15.08
CA SER A 80 -65.63 -46.43 14.35
C SER A 80 -65.18 -46.76 12.92
N ARG A 81 -64.59 -45.79 12.22
CA ARG A 81 -64.10 -45.99 10.86
C ARG A 81 -62.95 -47.00 10.79
N GLU A 82 -62.06 -46.98 11.78
CA GLU A 82 -60.98 -47.96 11.91
C GLU A 82 -61.54 -49.39 12.08
N VAL A 83 -62.62 -49.55 12.85
CA VAL A 83 -63.30 -50.86 12.99
C VAL A 83 -63.97 -51.27 11.68
N GLU A 84 -64.64 -50.35 10.98
CA GLU A 84 -65.26 -50.62 9.67
C GLU A 84 -64.23 -51.07 8.63
N ASP A 85 -63.07 -50.38 8.56
CA ASP A 85 -61.99 -50.72 7.63
C ASP A 85 -61.43 -52.12 7.91
N LEU A 86 -61.27 -52.48 9.20
CA LEU A 86 -60.80 -53.81 9.58
C LEU A 86 -61.79 -54.90 9.14
N VAL A 87 -63.09 -54.70 9.38
CA VAL A 87 -64.14 -55.66 8.96
C VAL A 87 -64.16 -55.79 7.43
N ALA A 88 -64.14 -54.66 6.71
CA ALA A 88 -64.17 -54.66 5.25
C ALA A 88 -62.92 -55.31 4.63
N LEU A 89 -61.75 -55.18 5.26
CA LEU A 89 -60.54 -55.87 4.85
C LEU A 89 -60.61 -57.38 5.10
N GLU A 90 -61.09 -57.81 6.28
CA GLU A 90 -61.25 -59.23 6.62
C GLU A 90 -62.28 -59.92 5.70
N GLU A 91 -63.37 -59.24 5.35
CA GLU A 91 -64.34 -59.71 4.36
C GLU A 91 -63.73 -59.90 2.97
N LYS A 92 -62.88 -58.96 2.53
CA LYS A 92 -62.21 -59.04 1.22
C LYS A 92 -61.09 -60.09 1.18
N LEU A 93 -60.42 -60.33 2.30
CA LEU A 93 -59.39 -61.36 2.42
C LEU A 93 -59.97 -62.77 2.56
N GLY A 94 -61.18 -62.90 3.13
CA GLY A 94 -61.76 -64.20 3.48
C GLY A 94 -61.07 -64.89 4.68
N ARG A 95 -60.24 -64.15 5.43
CA ARG A 95 -59.58 -64.59 6.68
C ARG A 95 -59.46 -63.42 7.65
N ALA A 96 -59.31 -63.74 8.94
CA ALA A 96 -58.95 -62.73 9.94
C ALA A 96 -57.55 -62.15 9.67
N LEU A 97 -57.37 -60.87 9.99
CA LEU A 97 -56.08 -60.20 9.91
C LEU A 97 -55.14 -60.73 11.00
N SER A 98 -53.87 -60.92 10.65
CA SER A 98 -52.84 -61.25 11.62
C SER A 98 -52.61 -60.10 12.59
N LYS A 99 -52.01 -60.39 13.75
CA LYS A 99 -51.66 -59.35 14.74
C LYS A 99 -50.74 -58.26 14.17
N GLN A 100 -49.87 -58.61 13.22
CA GLN A 100 -48.94 -57.69 12.56
C GLN A 100 -49.63 -56.81 11.52
N GLU A 101 -50.56 -57.35 10.72
CA GLU A 101 -51.35 -56.54 9.78
C GLU A 101 -52.26 -55.57 10.55
N ARG A 102 -52.91 -56.05 11.62
CA ARG A 102 -53.80 -55.24 12.46
C ARG A 102 -53.08 -54.11 13.19
N SER A 103 -51.81 -54.27 13.56
CA SER A 103 -51.04 -53.21 14.21
C SER A 103 -50.57 -52.09 13.27
N ARG A 104 -50.82 -52.23 11.96
CA ARG A 104 -50.46 -51.24 10.93
C ARG A 104 -51.68 -50.57 10.29
N ILE A 105 -52.88 -50.97 10.69
CA ILE A 105 -54.13 -50.40 10.19
C ILE A 105 -54.74 -49.53 11.28
N GLY A 106 -55.14 -48.32 10.91
CA GLY A 106 -55.82 -47.40 11.80
C GLY A 106 -55.00 -46.25 12.31
N VAL A 107 -55.70 -45.19 12.69
CA VAL A 107 -55.09 -43.96 13.23
C VAL A 107 -54.60 -44.21 14.66
N ASN A 108 -55.29 -45.06 15.43
CA ASN A 108 -54.91 -45.35 16.80
C ASN A 108 -53.58 -46.13 16.86
N SER A 109 -53.43 -47.15 16.00
CA SER A 109 -52.17 -47.90 15.91
C SER A 109 -50.99 -47.04 15.44
N LEU A 110 -51.21 -46.16 14.45
CA LEU A 110 -50.19 -45.17 14.04
C LEU A 110 -49.81 -44.24 15.20
N ARG A 111 -50.80 -43.73 15.94
CA ARG A 111 -50.56 -42.85 17.10
C ARG A 111 -49.68 -43.53 18.15
N LEU A 112 -50.04 -44.75 18.57
CA LEU A 112 -49.28 -45.51 19.57
C LEU A 112 -47.82 -45.73 19.12
N PHE A 113 -47.63 -46.12 17.87
CA PHE A 113 -46.29 -46.29 17.29
C PHE A 113 -45.48 -44.98 17.30
N LEU A 114 -46.08 -43.86 16.90
CA LEU A 114 -45.40 -42.56 16.89
C LEU A 114 -45.09 -42.06 18.31
N GLU A 115 -45.98 -42.29 19.28
CA GLU A 115 -45.74 -41.95 20.69
C GLU A 115 -44.57 -42.76 21.27
N GLU A 116 -44.52 -44.08 21.04
CA GLU A 116 -43.43 -44.94 21.48
C GLU A 116 -42.11 -44.59 20.80
N LEU A 117 -42.14 -44.37 19.48
CA LEU A 117 -40.97 -43.97 18.70
C LEU A 117 -40.42 -42.62 19.17
N LEU A 118 -41.29 -41.64 19.39
CA LEU A 118 -40.91 -40.32 19.89
C LEU A 118 -40.26 -40.43 21.27
N LEU A 119 -40.85 -41.21 22.18
CA LEU A 119 -40.32 -41.43 23.52
C LEU A 119 -38.94 -42.08 23.46
N LYS A 120 -38.78 -43.16 22.69
CA LYS A 120 -37.50 -43.85 22.51
C LYS A 120 -36.43 -42.93 21.96
N ARG A 121 -36.73 -42.22 20.87
CA ARG A 121 -35.79 -41.27 20.25
C ARG A 121 -35.44 -40.12 21.18
N TYR A 122 -36.39 -39.64 21.97
CA TYR A 122 -36.14 -38.62 22.99
C TYR A 122 -35.15 -39.13 24.03
N MET A 123 -35.39 -40.31 24.61
CA MET A 123 -34.51 -40.91 25.63
C MET A 123 -33.10 -41.21 25.10
N ASP A 124 -32.99 -41.73 23.88
CA ASP A 124 -31.70 -42.02 23.25
C ASP A 124 -30.90 -40.72 22.97
N SER A 125 -31.60 -39.63 22.65
CA SER A 125 -30.97 -38.38 22.21
C SER A 125 -30.58 -37.47 23.39
N VAL A 126 -31.35 -37.44 24.48
CA VAL A 126 -31.12 -36.53 25.62
C VAL A 126 -29.69 -36.61 26.21
N PRO A 127 -29.11 -37.80 26.44
CA PRO A 127 -27.74 -37.93 26.95
C PRO A 127 -26.68 -37.27 26.07
N SER A 128 -26.94 -37.14 24.76
CA SER A 128 -26.05 -36.45 23.82
C SER A 128 -26.34 -34.95 23.74
N ILE A 129 -27.61 -34.54 23.82
CA ILE A 129 -28.04 -33.14 23.67
C ILE A 129 -27.64 -32.29 24.89
N ILE A 130 -27.77 -32.82 26.12
CA ILE A 130 -27.45 -32.04 27.33
C ILE A 130 -25.97 -31.58 27.36
N PRO A 131 -24.97 -32.45 27.12
CA PRO A 131 -23.57 -32.03 27.02
C PRO A 131 -23.31 -31.03 25.90
N LEU A 132 -23.98 -31.16 24.75
CA LEU A 132 -23.86 -30.21 23.65
C LEU A 132 -24.37 -28.82 24.06
N LEU A 133 -25.55 -28.74 24.66
CA LEU A 133 -26.10 -27.49 25.20
C LEU A 133 -25.21 -26.90 26.30
N GLU A 134 -24.57 -27.74 27.12
CA GLU A 134 -23.63 -27.28 28.14
C GLU A 134 -22.33 -26.72 27.55
N LYS A 135 -21.81 -27.35 26.49
CA LYS A 135 -20.67 -26.83 25.72
C LYS A 135 -21.01 -25.49 25.08
N GLU A 136 -22.17 -25.36 24.47
CA GLU A 136 -22.66 -24.10 23.89
C GLU A 136 -22.82 -23.03 24.97
N TYR A 137 -23.45 -23.36 26.10
CA TYR A 137 -23.57 -22.45 27.23
C TYR A 137 -22.22 -21.91 27.69
N ARG A 138 -21.23 -22.79 27.92
CA ARG A 138 -19.88 -22.39 28.31
C ARG A 138 -19.21 -21.51 27.25
N SER A 139 -19.40 -21.83 25.97
CA SER A 139 -18.84 -21.02 24.88
C SER A 139 -19.46 -19.63 24.82
N SER A 140 -20.79 -19.53 24.93
CA SER A 140 -21.49 -18.23 24.93
C SER A 140 -21.15 -17.40 26.16
N THR A 141 -20.98 -18.02 27.33
CA THR A 141 -20.51 -17.32 28.55
C THR A 141 -19.11 -16.73 28.37
N ARG A 142 -18.18 -17.48 27.76
CA ARG A 142 -16.82 -16.97 27.47
C ARG A 142 -16.88 -15.78 26.50
N LYS A 143 -17.61 -15.93 25.39
CA LYS A 143 -17.83 -14.83 24.43
C LYS A 143 -18.43 -13.59 25.11
N LEU A 144 -19.41 -13.78 26.00
CA LEU A 144 -20.01 -12.68 26.74
C LEU A 144 -18.98 -11.96 27.62
N SER A 145 -18.13 -12.70 28.34
CA SER A 145 -17.06 -12.11 29.15
C SER A 145 -16.00 -11.37 28.32
N GLU A 146 -15.69 -11.87 27.11
CA GLU A 146 -14.78 -11.20 26.17
C GLU A 146 -15.39 -9.88 25.67
N LEU A 147 -16.68 -9.88 25.30
CA LEU A 147 -17.39 -8.66 24.88
C LEU A 147 -17.48 -7.64 26.02
N ASP A 148 -17.68 -8.09 27.26
CA ASP A 148 -17.64 -7.21 28.44
C ASP A 148 -16.26 -6.58 28.65
N GLN A 149 -15.20 -7.37 28.50
CA GLN A 149 -13.84 -6.87 28.58
C GLN A 149 -13.55 -5.87 27.45
N GLN A 150 -13.99 -6.16 26.21
CA GLN A 150 -13.86 -5.24 25.08
C GLN A 150 -14.58 -3.92 25.36
N LEU A 151 -15.82 -3.95 25.84
CA LEU A 151 -16.59 -2.75 26.16
C LEU A 151 -15.95 -1.94 27.30
N SER A 152 -15.32 -2.60 28.28
CA SER A 152 -14.53 -1.95 29.33
C SER A 152 -13.20 -1.35 28.83
N SER A 153 -12.70 -1.84 27.70
CA SER A 153 -11.48 -1.36 27.06
C SER A 153 -11.71 -0.13 26.19
N LEU A 154 -12.96 0.14 25.80
CA LEU A 154 -13.40 1.35 25.09
C LEU A 154 -13.57 2.57 26.02
N ASN A 155 -12.98 2.52 27.21
CA ASN A 155 -12.90 3.68 28.09
C ASN A 155 -11.99 4.74 27.44
N GLU A 156 -12.44 5.99 27.42
CA GLU A 156 -11.73 7.15 26.87
C GLU A 156 -10.26 7.23 27.32
N ALA A 157 -9.99 7.04 28.61
CA ALA A 157 -8.63 7.10 29.15
C ALA A 157 -7.71 6.01 28.55
N LYS A 158 -8.24 4.78 28.42
CA LYS A 158 -7.50 3.65 27.84
C LYS A 158 -7.30 3.81 26.33
N LEU A 159 -8.27 4.40 25.62
CA LEU A 159 -8.16 4.68 24.19
C LEU A 159 -7.09 5.76 23.92
N LYS A 160 -7.07 6.84 24.71
CA LYS A 160 -6.00 7.85 24.64
C LYS A 160 -4.63 7.24 24.87
N GLU A 161 -4.49 6.38 25.90
CA GLU A 161 -3.24 5.67 26.18
C GLU A 161 -2.81 4.78 25.01
N LYS A 162 -3.73 3.94 24.50
CA LYS A 162 -3.48 3.09 23.32
C LYS A 162 -3.04 3.89 22.10
N GLY A 163 -3.69 5.03 21.83
CA GLY A 163 -3.33 5.92 20.73
C GLY A 163 -1.94 6.52 20.88
N ARG A 164 -1.56 6.95 22.09
CA ARG A 164 -0.21 7.45 22.41
C ARG A 164 0.86 6.36 22.24
N THR A 165 0.61 5.17 22.75
CA THR A 165 1.53 4.04 22.60
C THR A 165 1.72 3.68 21.13
N PHE A 166 0.63 3.59 20.36
CA PHE A 166 0.72 3.34 18.92
C PHE A 166 1.52 4.43 18.20
N HIS A 167 1.29 5.70 18.53
CA HIS A 167 2.03 6.82 17.95
C HIS A 167 3.54 6.70 18.18
N ASP A 168 3.96 6.42 19.42
CA ASP A 168 5.38 6.32 19.77
C ASP A 168 6.06 5.12 19.09
N LEU A 169 5.35 3.99 19.01
CA LEU A 169 5.82 2.79 18.31
C LEU A 169 5.91 3.05 16.80
N PHE A 170 4.90 3.68 16.21
CA PHE A 170 4.89 4.05 14.80
C PHE A 170 6.08 4.93 14.41
N LEU A 171 6.36 5.98 15.20
CA LEU A 171 7.53 6.84 14.99
C LEU A 171 8.85 6.08 15.14
N THR A 172 8.93 5.16 16.10
CA THR A 172 10.10 4.29 16.27
C THR A 172 10.35 3.44 15.03
N LYS A 173 9.29 2.85 14.43
CA LYS A 173 9.40 2.09 13.18
C LYS A 173 9.79 2.97 12.00
N LEU A 174 9.25 4.19 11.89
CA LEU A 174 9.65 5.14 10.85
C LEU A 174 11.15 5.50 10.94
N SER A 175 11.65 5.81 12.13
CA SER A 175 13.07 6.10 12.35
C SER A 175 13.95 4.92 11.95
N LEU A 176 13.54 3.70 12.30
CA LEU A 176 14.24 2.47 11.93
C LEU A 176 14.28 2.26 10.40
N LEU A 177 13.18 2.52 9.69
CA LEU A 177 13.13 2.42 8.23
C LEU A 177 14.02 3.45 7.52
N LEU A 178 14.15 4.65 8.08
CA LEU A 178 15.04 5.68 7.55
C LEU A 178 16.53 5.38 7.80
N LYS A 179 16.89 4.83 8.96
CA LYS A 179 18.26 4.40 9.27
C LYS A 179 18.68 3.17 8.48
N GLY A 180 17.71 2.36 8.05
CA GLY A 180 17.91 1.10 7.35
C GLY A 180 17.62 -0.08 8.28
N THR A 181 16.90 -1.07 7.74
CA THR A 181 16.50 -2.28 8.47
C THR A 181 16.30 -3.43 7.52
N VAL A 182 16.43 -4.66 8.03
CA VAL A 182 16.22 -5.92 7.30
C VAL A 182 14.94 -6.65 7.73
N ILE A 183 14.16 -6.08 8.65
CA ILE A 183 13.00 -6.75 9.27
C ILE A 183 11.82 -6.89 8.28
N ALA A 184 11.64 -5.91 7.39
CA ALA A 184 10.60 -5.94 6.37
C ALA A 184 11.10 -6.73 5.14
N PRO A 185 10.30 -7.67 4.60
CA PRO A 185 10.72 -8.49 3.46
C PRO A 185 10.88 -7.62 2.19
N PRO A 186 12.07 -7.59 1.56
CA PRO A 186 12.29 -6.84 0.32
C PRO A 186 11.42 -7.34 -0.84
N ASP A 187 10.96 -8.59 -0.81
CA ASP A 187 10.07 -9.17 -1.83
C ASP A 187 8.65 -8.61 -1.81
N LYS A 188 8.22 -8.03 -0.69
CA LYS A 188 6.90 -7.39 -0.58
C LYS A 188 6.98 -5.87 -0.71
N PHE A 189 7.98 -5.26 -0.08
CA PHE A 189 8.05 -3.81 0.09
C PHE A 189 9.22 -3.14 -0.61
N GLY A 190 10.20 -3.89 -1.13
CA GLY A 190 11.29 -3.32 -1.89
C GLY A 190 10.88 -2.99 -3.32
N GLU A 191 11.45 -1.94 -3.89
CA GLU A 191 11.32 -1.59 -5.30
C GLU A 191 12.68 -1.67 -5.98
N THR A 192 12.70 -2.10 -7.24
CA THR A 192 13.87 -1.93 -8.11
C THR A 192 13.91 -0.51 -8.67
N LEU A 193 15.04 -0.08 -9.24
CA LEU A 193 15.13 1.25 -9.86
C LEU A 193 14.04 1.47 -10.95
N GLN A 194 13.70 0.40 -11.67
CA GLN A 194 12.66 0.46 -12.70
C GLN A 194 11.28 0.71 -12.10
N ASP A 195 10.92 -0.02 -11.04
CA ASP A 195 9.63 0.14 -10.36
C ASP A 195 9.47 1.56 -9.85
N GLU A 196 10.53 2.09 -9.25
CA GLU A 196 10.52 3.45 -8.75
C GLU A 196 10.35 4.48 -9.88
N ARG A 197 11.02 4.31 -11.04
CA ARG A 197 10.85 5.21 -12.20
C ARG A 197 9.42 5.24 -12.71
N VAL A 198 8.72 4.10 -12.64
CA VAL A 198 7.30 4.00 -13.02
C VAL A 198 6.41 4.68 -11.98
N ASN A 199 6.64 4.42 -10.70
CA ASN A 199 5.72 4.84 -9.63
C ASN A 199 6.00 6.26 -9.10
N GLY A 200 7.27 6.64 -9.00
CA GLY A 200 7.76 7.91 -8.46
C GLY A 200 8.35 8.86 -9.51
N GLY A 201 8.35 8.46 -10.79
CA GLY A 201 8.85 9.26 -11.91
C GLY A 201 10.33 9.04 -12.20
N ALA A 202 10.70 9.14 -13.48
CA ALA A 202 12.09 9.04 -13.93
C ALA A 202 12.72 10.43 -14.09
N PHE A 203 14.05 10.50 -14.00
CA PHE A 203 14.78 11.71 -14.35
C PHE A 203 14.90 11.80 -15.88
N ILE A 204 14.27 12.81 -16.47
CA ILE A 204 14.17 13.00 -17.92
C ILE A 204 14.71 14.39 -18.26
N GLY A 205 15.69 14.42 -19.17
CA GLY A 205 16.26 15.66 -19.70
C GLY A 205 15.36 16.34 -20.73
N SER A 206 15.79 17.50 -21.22
CA SER A 206 15.10 18.26 -22.26
C SER A 206 15.02 17.53 -23.62
N ASP A 207 15.84 16.49 -23.80
CA ASP A 207 15.84 15.59 -24.96
C ASP A 207 14.80 14.46 -24.86
N GLY A 208 14.12 14.32 -23.72
CA GLY A 208 13.13 13.27 -23.49
C GLY A 208 13.74 11.87 -23.28
N LEU A 209 15.07 11.75 -23.26
CA LEU A 209 15.75 10.46 -23.15
C LEU A 209 15.98 10.08 -21.68
N GLN A 210 15.79 8.80 -21.38
CA GLN A 210 16.07 8.23 -20.06
C GLN A 210 17.50 7.69 -20.00
N PHE A 211 18.21 7.98 -18.91
CA PHE A 211 19.56 7.46 -18.70
C PHE A 211 19.56 5.95 -18.41
N PRO A 212 20.56 5.18 -18.90
CA PRO A 212 20.60 3.73 -18.72
C PRO A 212 20.67 3.27 -17.26
N HIS A 213 19.83 2.29 -16.88
CA HIS A 213 19.76 1.77 -15.50
C HIS A 213 21.06 1.14 -14.99
N LYS A 214 21.89 0.61 -15.88
CA LYS A 214 23.09 -0.18 -15.52
C LYS A 214 24.20 0.64 -14.84
N LEU A 215 24.12 1.97 -14.93
CA LEU A 215 25.13 2.88 -14.38
C LEU A 215 24.85 3.25 -12.92
N ILE A 216 23.63 2.99 -12.42
CA ILE A 216 23.24 3.31 -11.05
C ILE A 216 23.54 2.11 -10.12
N PRO A 217 24.26 2.33 -9.01
CA PRO A 217 24.50 1.27 -8.03
C PRO A 217 23.19 0.64 -7.54
N ASN A 218 23.20 -0.69 -7.36
CA ASN A 218 22.06 -1.44 -6.82
C ASN A 218 20.75 -1.27 -7.60
N ALA A 219 20.80 -0.96 -8.90
CA ALA A 219 19.61 -0.74 -9.72
C ALA A 219 18.66 -1.94 -9.76
N GLY A 220 19.20 -3.17 -9.78
CA GLY A 220 18.41 -4.42 -9.77
C GLY A 220 17.98 -4.89 -8.38
N MET A 221 18.44 -4.27 -7.30
CA MET A 221 18.09 -4.70 -5.94
C MET A 221 16.77 -4.08 -5.50
N ARG A 222 15.99 -4.81 -4.70
CA ARG A 222 14.74 -4.32 -4.14
C ARG A 222 15.02 -3.59 -2.83
N LEU A 223 14.91 -2.26 -2.82
CA LEU A 223 15.22 -1.41 -1.66
C LEU A 223 13.97 -0.64 -1.21
N TYR A 224 13.98 -0.23 0.06
CA TYR A 224 12.95 0.62 0.66
C TYR A 224 13.58 1.55 1.72
N GLY A 225 12.83 2.58 2.11
CA GLY A 225 13.23 3.54 3.14
C GLY A 225 14.53 4.28 2.85
N GLY A 226 15.44 4.38 3.82
CA GLY A 226 16.67 5.16 3.69
C GLY A 226 17.57 4.72 2.52
N ALA A 227 17.69 3.41 2.29
CA ALA A 227 18.46 2.87 1.17
C ALA A 227 17.88 3.30 -0.19
N GLN A 228 16.55 3.36 -0.26
CA GLN A 228 15.81 3.83 -1.44
C GLN A 228 16.05 5.32 -1.70
N TYR A 229 15.97 6.13 -0.65
CA TYR A 229 16.26 7.56 -0.69
C TYR A 229 17.67 7.84 -1.23
N HIS A 230 18.68 7.15 -0.70
CA HIS A 230 20.07 7.32 -1.15
C HIS A 230 20.26 6.91 -2.62
N ARG A 231 19.58 5.85 -3.09
CA ARG A 231 19.62 5.46 -4.51
C ARG A 231 19.04 6.54 -5.42
N ALA A 232 17.90 7.12 -5.06
CA ALA A 232 17.29 8.22 -5.82
C ALA A 232 18.20 9.46 -5.87
N MET A 233 18.86 9.80 -4.77
CA MET A 233 19.81 10.91 -4.72
C MET A 233 21.07 10.63 -5.57
N ALA A 234 21.58 9.39 -5.54
CA ALA A 234 22.71 8.98 -6.37
C ALA A 234 22.37 9.02 -7.87
N GLU A 235 21.16 8.61 -8.25
CA GLU A 235 20.66 8.74 -9.62
C GLU A 235 20.57 10.20 -10.05
N PHE A 236 19.98 11.07 -9.23
CA PHE A 236 19.91 12.51 -9.49
C PHE A 236 21.31 13.10 -9.72
N ARG A 237 22.26 12.79 -8.83
CA ARG A 237 23.65 13.26 -8.92
C ARG A 237 24.32 12.80 -10.21
N PHE A 238 24.12 11.54 -10.59
CA PHE A 238 24.66 10.98 -11.82
C PHE A 238 24.09 11.66 -13.06
N VAL A 239 22.76 11.79 -13.12
CA VAL A 239 22.05 12.39 -14.25
C VAL A 239 22.44 13.85 -14.41
N VAL A 240 22.23 14.66 -13.37
CA VAL A 240 22.47 16.11 -13.43
C VAL A 240 23.96 16.42 -13.58
N GLY A 241 24.85 15.65 -12.94
CA GLY A 241 26.30 15.80 -13.09
C GLY A 241 26.82 15.49 -14.51
N GLY A 242 26.09 14.68 -15.27
CA GLY A 242 26.39 14.36 -16.67
C GLY A 242 25.91 15.42 -17.68
N ILE A 243 25.04 16.35 -17.28
CA ILE A 243 24.43 17.31 -18.20
C ILE A 243 25.46 18.34 -18.67
N LYS A 244 25.58 18.48 -19.99
CA LYS A 244 26.37 19.51 -20.64
C LYS A 244 25.52 20.76 -20.88
N CYS A 245 26.18 21.91 -21.03
CA CYS A 245 25.49 23.14 -21.41
C CYS A 245 24.77 22.92 -22.76
N PRO A 246 23.47 23.25 -22.86
CA PRO A 246 22.74 23.17 -24.13
C PRO A 246 23.44 23.98 -25.23
N PRO A 247 23.24 23.63 -26.52
CA PRO A 247 23.85 24.37 -27.61
C PRO A 247 23.45 25.84 -27.54
N ILE A 248 24.45 26.71 -27.75
CA ILE A 248 24.31 28.16 -27.75
C ILE A 248 24.36 28.59 -29.21
N THR A 249 23.33 29.30 -29.65
CA THR A 249 23.26 29.84 -31.01
C THR A 249 23.92 31.20 -31.08
N ARG A 250 24.38 31.58 -32.28
CA ARG A 250 24.90 32.93 -32.54
C ARG A 250 23.84 34.01 -32.25
N GLU A 251 22.57 33.71 -32.53
CA GLU A 251 21.44 34.61 -32.24
C GLU A 251 21.32 34.90 -30.74
N GLU A 252 21.44 33.87 -29.89
CA GLU A 252 21.44 34.04 -28.43
C GLU A 252 22.59 34.91 -27.94
N ILE A 253 23.79 34.76 -28.53
CA ILE A 253 24.96 35.57 -28.20
C ILE A 253 24.74 37.03 -28.58
N VAL A 254 24.32 37.29 -29.83
CA VAL A 254 24.07 38.65 -30.32
C VAL A 254 22.95 39.33 -29.52
N ASN A 255 21.88 38.60 -29.20
CA ASN A 255 20.76 39.13 -28.39
C ASN A 255 21.19 39.45 -26.95
N ALA A 256 22.09 38.65 -26.36
CA ALA A 256 22.60 38.88 -25.01
C ALA A 256 23.66 39.99 -24.93
N CYS A 257 24.35 40.32 -26.03
CA CYS A 257 25.36 41.39 -26.08
C CYS A 257 24.80 42.81 -25.94
N GLY A 258 23.49 43.03 -26.11
CA GLY A 258 22.86 44.33 -25.85
C GLY A 258 23.25 45.46 -26.83
N VAL A 259 23.06 46.71 -26.40
CA VAL A 259 23.22 47.96 -27.21
C VAL A 259 24.51 48.71 -26.84
N GLU A 260 25.38 48.15 -25.99
CA GLU A 260 26.60 48.87 -25.56
C GLU A 260 27.62 48.94 -26.71
N ASP A 261 27.98 50.17 -27.09
CA ASP A 261 28.80 50.52 -28.27
C ASP A 261 30.29 50.09 -28.15
N ILE A 262 30.71 49.43 -27.07
CA ILE A 262 32.09 49.01 -26.84
C ILE A 262 32.10 47.52 -26.47
N HIS A 263 32.73 46.67 -27.30
CA HIS A 263 32.84 45.23 -27.05
C HIS A 263 34.20 44.86 -26.44
N ASP A 264 34.34 45.05 -25.12
CA ASP A 264 35.51 44.67 -24.33
C ASP A 264 35.36 43.29 -23.64
N GLY A 265 36.42 42.83 -22.96
CA GLY A 265 36.39 41.57 -22.19
C GLY A 265 35.30 41.53 -21.10
N THR A 266 34.92 42.69 -20.56
CA THR A 266 33.85 42.84 -19.57
C THR A 266 32.48 42.52 -20.18
N ASN A 267 32.22 43.00 -21.40
CA ASN A 267 30.99 42.73 -22.13
C ASN A 267 30.82 41.26 -22.54
N TYR A 268 31.90 40.58 -22.93
CA TYR A 268 31.86 39.13 -23.19
C TYR A 268 31.55 38.33 -21.92
N SER A 269 32.11 38.75 -20.78
CA SER A 269 31.82 38.09 -19.49
C SER A 269 30.36 38.27 -19.07
N ARG A 270 29.80 39.47 -19.25
CA ARG A 270 28.38 39.77 -18.97
C ARG A 270 27.46 38.95 -19.88
N THR A 271 27.73 38.95 -21.18
CA THR A 271 26.99 38.17 -22.18
C THR A 271 26.99 36.69 -21.81
N ALA A 272 28.16 36.15 -21.48
CA ALA A 272 28.31 34.76 -21.08
C ALA A 272 27.53 34.44 -19.79
N CYS A 273 27.56 35.32 -18.79
CA CYS A 273 26.77 35.17 -17.58
C CYS A 273 25.27 35.09 -17.89
N VAL A 274 24.72 36.03 -18.67
CA VAL A 274 23.29 36.07 -19.00
C VAL A 274 22.82 34.78 -19.68
N ILE A 275 23.58 34.30 -20.66
CA ILE A 275 23.26 33.05 -21.39
C ILE A 275 23.39 31.84 -20.47
N ALA A 276 24.50 31.72 -19.73
CA ALA A 276 24.74 30.58 -18.85
C ALA A 276 23.66 30.46 -17.77
N VAL A 277 23.25 31.59 -17.20
CA VAL A 277 22.19 31.74 -16.21
C VAL A 277 20.85 31.26 -16.74
N ALA A 278 20.45 31.76 -17.92
CA ALA A 278 19.18 31.39 -18.54
C ALA A 278 19.16 29.88 -18.85
N LYS A 279 20.20 29.38 -19.51
CA LYS A 279 20.33 27.95 -19.85
C LYS A 279 20.36 27.08 -18.60
N ALA A 280 21.07 27.47 -17.54
CA ALA A 280 21.15 26.69 -16.31
C ALA A 280 19.79 26.61 -15.60
N ARG A 281 19.06 27.72 -15.51
CA ARG A 281 17.71 27.74 -14.92
C ARG A 281 16.77 26.78 -15.68
N ASP A 282 16.65 26.96 -16.99
CA ASP A 282 15.74 26.17 -17.83
C ASP A 282 16.11 24.67 -17.80
N THR A 283 17.40 24.37 -17.65
CA THR A 283 17.89 22.98 -17.60
C THR A 283 17.66 22.33 -16.24
N PHE A 284 17.90 23.02 -15.13
CA PHE A 284 17.92 22.40 -13.79
C PHE A 284 16.59 22.46 -13.04
N GLU A 285 15.74 23.45 -13.32
CA GLU A 285 14.42 23.61 -12.70
C GLU A 285 13.53 22.35 -12.81
N PRO A 286 13.40 21.69 -13.98
CA PRO A 286 12.60 20.45 -14.10
C PRO A 286 13.10 19.31 -13.20
N PHE A 287 14.42 19.20 -12.99
CA PHE A 287 15.00 18.14 -12.17
C PHE A 287 14.69 18.31 -10.67
N LEU A 288 14.46 19.53 -10.18
CA LEU A 288 13.99 19.75 -8.81
C LEU A 288 12.59 19.20 -8.60
N HIS A 289 11.70 19.39 -9.59
CA HIS A 289 10.36 18.80 -9.56
C HIS A 289 10.42 17.27 -9.62
N GLN A 290 11.21 16.71 -10.53
CA GLN A 290 11.36 15.26 -10.66
C GLN A 290 11.94 14.63 -9.38
N LEU A 291 12.96 15.24 -8.78
CA LEU A 291 13.54 14.78 -7.51
C LEU A 291 12.53 14.87 -6.37
N GLY A 292 11.83 15.99 -6.26
CA GLY A 292 10.79 16.20 -5.26
C GLY A 292 9.68 15.13 -5.33
N CYS A 293 9.13 14.90 -6.51
CA CYS A 293 8.13 13.85 -6.74
C CYS A 293 8.65 12.46 -6.33
N ARG A 294 9.88 12.12 -6.73
CA ARG A 294 10.51 10.83 -6.42
C ARG A 294 10.72 10.65 -4.92
N LEU A 295 11.25 11.65 -4.22
CA LEU A 295 11.49 11.55 -2.78
C LEU A 295 10.19 11.59 -1.96
N SER A 296 9.17 12.34 -2.41
CA SER A 296 7.83 12.31 -1.81
C SER A 296 7.21 10.91 -1.89
N HIS A 297 7.33 10.27 -3.05
CA HIS A 297 6.88 8.90 -3.25
C HIS A 297 7.55 7.92 -2.27
N ILE A 298 8.87 7.98 -2.15
CA ILE A 298 9.64 7.15 -1.20
C ILE A 298 9.17 7.38 0.24
N LEU A 299 8.97 8.64 0.62
CA LEU A 299 8.52 9.02 1.97
C LEU A 299 7.11 8.46 2.27
N LYS A 300 6.16 8.63 1.37
CA LYS A 300 4.78 8.08 1.50
C LYS A 300 4.77 6.55 1.63
N ARG A 301 5.70 5.87 0.96
CA ARG A 301 5.84 4.40 1.06
C ARG A 301 6.34 3.92 2.41
N LEU A 302 6.91 4.77 3.26
CA LEU A 302 7.28 4.37 4.62
C LEU A 302 6.07 3.99 5.48
N LEU A 303 4.93 4.65 5.27
CA LEU A 303 3.71 4.43 6.04
C LEU A 303 3.22 2.97 5.98
N PRO A 304 2.93 2.36 4.81
CA PRO A 304 2.47 0.98 4.75
C PRO A 304 3.50 -0.03 5.28
N ILE A 305 4.80 0.27 5.17
CA ILE A 305 5.86 -0.59 5.71
C ILE A 305 5.88 -0.52 7.24
N ALA A 306 5.79 0.69 7.82
CA ALA A 306 5.73 0.88 9.26
C ALA A 306 4.49 0.21 9.86
N VAL A 307 3.34 0.34 9.22
CA VAL A 307 2.10 -0.35 9.62
C VAL A 307 2.26 -1.87 9.59
N TYR A 308 2.90 -2.42 8.55
CA TYR A 308 3.17 -3.86 8.48
C TYR A 308 4.08 -4.34 9.61
N LEU A 309 5.10 -3.55 9.99
CA LEU A 309 5.98 -3.88 11.11
C LEU A 309 5.20 -3.92 12.43
N LEU A 310 4.31 -2.95 12.66
CA LEU A 310 3.43 -2.94 13.84
C LEU A 310 2.48 -4.14 13.87
N GLN A 311 1.93 -4.54 12.71
CA GLN A 311 1.07 -5.72 12.61
C GLN A 311 1.82 -7.01 12.95
N LYS A 312 3.06 -7.15 12.48
CA LYS A 312 3.89 -8.34 12.74
C LYS A 312 4.22 -8.50 14.22
N GLU A 313 4.35 -7.39 14.95
CA GLU A 313 4.67 -7.38 16.39
C GLU A 313 3.42 -7.43 17.28
N GLY A 314 2.21 -7.43 16.71
CA GLY A 314 0.96 -7.45 17.46
C GLY A 314 0.59 -6.11 18.10
N GLU A 315 1.30 -5.04 17.74
CA GLU A 315 1.12 -3.68 18.28
C GLU A 315 0.16 -2.82 17.42
N TYR A 316 -0.48 -3.45 16.42
CA TYR A 316 -1.44 -2.80 15.55
C TYR A 316 -2.81 -2.66 16.21
N LEU A 317 -3.39 -1.45 16.14
CA LEU A 317 -4.72 -1.14 16.67
C LEU A 317 -5.82 -1.66 15.73
N SER A 318 -6.03 -2.98 15.70
CA SER A 318 -7.11 -3.60 14.92
C SER A 318 -8.49 -3.12 15.39
N GLY A 319 -9.35 -2.72 14.45
CA GLY A 319 -10.71 -2.24 14.74
C GLY A 319 -10.83 -0.73 14.97
N HIS A 320 -9.73 0.02 14.85
CA HIS A 320 -9.72 1.49 14.95
C HIS A 320 -9.33 2.14 13.61
N ASP A 321 -10.06 1.83 12.55
CA ASP A 321 -9.72 2.26 11.17
C ASP A 321 -9.77 3.77 10.98
N VAL A 322 -10.64 4.48 11.71
CA VAL A 322 -10.74 5.94 11.66
C VAL A 322 -9.47 6.59 12.21
N PHE A 323 -8.97 6.09 13.34
CA PHE A 323 -7.73 6.54 13.94
C PHE A 323 -6.53 6.31 13.00
N LEU A 324 -6.45 5.10 12.43
CA LEU A 324 -5.36 4.75 11.51
C LEU A 324 -5.38 5.59 10.24
N ARG A 325 -6.57 5.88 9.69
CA ARG A 325 -6.74 6.79 8.56
C ARG A 325 -6.28 8.20 8.91
N ARG A 326 -6.64 8.71 10.08
CA ARG A 326 -6.18 10.03 10.54
C ARG A 326 -4.65 10.12 10.59
N VAL A 327 -3.99 9.13 11.22
CA VAL A 327 -2.52 9.10 11.29
C VAL A 327 -1.90 9.02 9.89
N ALA A 328 -2.49 8.22 9.00
CA ALA A 328 -2.07 8.13 7.60
C ALA A 328 -2.19 9.46 6.85
N ASP A 329 -3.33 10.14 7.00
CA ASP A 329 -3.60 11.43 6.35
C ASP A 329 -2.66 12.52 6.89
N ALA A 330 -2.46 12.58 8.21
CA ALA A 330 -1.54 13.51 8.85
C ALA A 330 -0.09 13.29 8.34
N PHE A 331 0.35 12.03 8.24
CA PHE A 331 1.67 11.70 7.69
C PHE A 331 1.80 12.07 6.20
N ASN A 332 0.79 11.77 5.38
CA ASN A 332 0.81 12.10 3.95
C ASN A 332 0.82 13.61 3.70
N ASN A 333 0.01 14.36 4.46
CA ASN A 333 -0.02 15.83 4.40
C ASN A 333 1.34 16.41 4.83
N PHE A 334 1.96 15.86 5.87
CA PHE A 334 3.30 16.24 6.28
C PHE A 334 4.33 15.97 5.17
N ALA A 335 4.30 14.80 4.54
CA ALA A 335 5.22 14.42 3.47
C ALA A 335 5.11 15.38 2.26
N GLU A 336 3.90 15.74 1.85
CA GLU A 336 3.64 16.69 0.76
C GLU A 336 4.07 18.11 1.10
N SER A 337 3.70 18.60 2.29
CA SER A 337 4.06 19.95 2.74
C SER A 337 5.57 20.13 2.89
N THR A 338 6.24 19.12 3.47
CA THR A 338 7.69 19.13 3.66
C THR A 338 8.44 19.09 2.33
N GLU A 339 7.99 18.25 1.38
CA GLU A 339 8.55 18.23 0.04
C GLU A 339 8.38 19.56 -0.68
N LYS A 340 7.18 20.13 -0.65
CA LYS A 340 6.88 21.41 -1.28
C LYS A 340 7.77 22.53 -0.73
N SER A 341 7.87 22.63 0.59
CA SER A 341 8.72 23.63 1.25
C SER A 341 10.22 23.43 0.94
N CYS A 342 10.69 22.18 0.90
CA CYS A 342 12.07 21.88 0.51
C CYS A 342 12.34 22.28 -0.95
N ARG A 343 11.43 21.94 -1.86
CA ARG A 343 11.55 22.26 -3.29
C ARG A 343 11.54 23.76 -3.52
N GLU A 344 10.64 24.51 -2.87
CA GLU A 344 10.59 25.97 -2.95
C GLU A 344 11.92 26.61 -2.51
N LYS A 345 12.54 26.12 -1.43
CA LYS A 345 13.88 26.58 -1.02
C LYS A 345 14.95 26.27 -2.05
N CYS A 346 14.92 25.09 -2.68
CA CYS A 346 15.87 24.76 -3.75
C CYS A 346 15.67 25.66 -4.97
N MET A 347 14.41 25.96 -5.30
CA MET A 347 14.06 26.89 -6.38
C MET A 347 14.55 28.32 -6.09
N GLU A 348 14.37 28.82 -4.87
CA GLU A 348 14.87 30.13 -4.45
C GLU A 348 16.40 30.22 -4.57
N ASP A 349 17.13 29.16 -4.22
CA ASP A 349 18.58 29.11 -4.39
C ASP A 349 18.99 29.09 -5.86
N LEU A 350 18.28 28.32 -6.69
CA LEU A 350 18.53 28.29 -8.12
C LEU A 350 18.32 29.69 -8.70
N VAL A 351 17.21 30.36 -8.36
CA VAL A 351 16.89 31.73 -8.78
C VAL A 351 17.91 32.74 -8.24
N SER A 352 18.36 32.62 -6.99
CA SER A 352 19.33 33.52 -6.38
C SER A 352 20.72 33.40 -7.04
N THR A 353 21.18 32.16 -7.23
CA THR A 353 22.45 31.84 -7.90
C THR A 353 22.46 32.33 -9.33
N THR A 354 21.32 32.21 -10.01
CA THR A 354 21.13 32.68 -11.39
C THR A 354 20.95 34.20 -11.48
N ARG A 355 20.48 34.88 -10.42
CA ARG A 355 20.31 36.35 -10.38
C ARG A 355 21.60 37.12 -10.09
N TYR A 356 22.48 36.60 -9.23
CA TYR A 356 23.71 37.29 -8.78
C TYR A 356 24.98 36.49 -9.11
N VAL A 357 25.16 36.11 -10.39
CA VAL A 357 26.44 35.50 -10.82
C VAL A 357 27.54 36.55 -10.78
N THR A 358 28.26 36.61 -9.66
CA THR A 358 29.55 37.30 -9.56
C THR A 358 30.65 36.33 -9.96
N TRP A 359 31.57 36.79 -10.81
CA TRP A 359 32.72 36.03 -11.33
C TRP A 359 33.54 35.35 -10.20
N SER A 360 33.47 35.92 -8.98
CA SER A 360 34.16 35.47 -7.77
C SER A 360 33.66 34.14 -7.17
N LEU A 361 32.48 33.62 -7.54
CA LEU A 361 32.00 32.33 -7.01
C LEU A 361 32.79 31.12 -7.57
N HIS A 362 33.53 31.32 -8.67
CA HIS A 362 34.13 30.26 -9.50
C HIS A 362 35.66 30.13 -9.37
N ASN A 363 36.23 30.55 -8.24
CA ASN A 363 37.68 30.72 -8.03
C ASN A 363 38.52 29.42 -8.19
N LYS A 364 37.90 28.23 -8.29
CA LYS A 364 38.60 26.95 -8.51
C LYS A 364 39.00 26.70 -9.97
N ASN A 365 38.51 27.48 -10.93
CA ASN A 365 38.56 27.12 -12.35
C ASN A 365 39.29 28.15 -13.25
N ARG A 366 40.04 29.08 -12.63
CA ARG A 366 40.85 30.09 -13.33
C ARG A 366 42.01 29.50 -14.12
N ALA A 367 42.58 28.38 -13.67
CA ALA A 367 43.73 27.74 -14.33
C ALA A 367 43.37 27.20 -15.72
N GLY A 368 42.21 26.54 -15.87
CA GLY A 368 41.75 26.00 -17.16
C GLY A 368 41.38 27.09 -18.17
N LEU A 369 40.78 28.20 -17.71
CA LEU A 369 40.49 29.34 -18.59
C LEU A 369 41.77 30.07 -19.02
N ARG A 370 42.76 30.21 -18.11
CA ARG A 370 44.05 30.84 -18.44
C ARG A 370 44.82 30.01 -19.47
N GLN A 371 44.86 28.69 -19.29
CA GLN A 371 45.47 27.76 -20.24
C GLN A 371 44.75 27.75 -21.61
N PHE A 372 43.42 27.92 -21.61
CA PHE A 372 42.61 28.05 -22.84
C PHE A 372 42.84 29.41 -23.55
N LEU A 373 42.89 30.51 -22.82
CA LEU A 373 43.16 31.85 -23.37
C LEU A 373 44.62 31.99 -23.85
N ASP A 374 45.58 31.40 -23.13
CA ASP A 374 46.99 31.35 -23.53
C ASP A 374 47.18 30.54 -24.83
N SER A 375 46.35 29.53 -25.08
CA SER A 375 46.35 28.78 -26.35
C SER A 375 45.93 29.61 -27.56
N PHE A 376 45.20 30.72 -27.38
CA PHE A 376 44.87 31.64 -28.47
C PHE A 376 46.01 32.62 -28.75
N GLY A 377 46.74 33.05 -27.71
CA GLY A 377 47.86 34.01 -27.85
C GLY A 377 49.10 33.45 -28.60
N GLY A 378 49.20 32.13 -28.75
CA GLY A 378 50.37 31.48 -29.38
C GLY A 378 50.24 31.14 -30.87
N SER A 379 49.08 31.35 -31.51
CA SER A 379 48.79 30.73 -32.82
C SER A 379 48.74 31.67 -34.04
N GLU A 380 49.05 32.97 -33.90
CA GLU A 380 48.98 33.93 -35.01
C GLU A 380 50.35 34.48 -35.48
N GLN A 381 51.46 33.80 -35.19
CA GLN A 381 52.79 34.08 -35.74
C GLN A 381 53.47 32.83 -36.34
N SER A 382 52.77 32.10 -37.21
CA SER A 382 53.42 31.11 -38.10
C SER A 382 52.58 30.83 -39.33
N ALA A 383 52.45 31.84 -40.19
CA ALA A 383 52.22 31.63 -41.60
C ALA A 383 52.70 32.88 -42.33
N ILE A 384 53.93 32.83 -42.87
CA ILE A 384 54.38 33.43 -44.15
C ILE A 384 55.94 33.42 -44.18
N VAL A 385 56.48 32.78 -45.24
CA VAL A 385 57.90 32.56 -45.62
C VAL A 385 58.61 31.45 -44.82
N GLY A 386 59.17 30.35 -45.35
CA GLY A 386 59.55 29.99 -46.72
C GLY A 386 61.04 29.58 -46.74
N ASN A 387 61.30 28.25 -46.76
CA ASN A 387 62.57 27.53 -47.03
C ASN A 387 63.82 27.77 -46.14
N SER A 388 64.33 26.71 -45.49
CA SER A 388 65.39 25.83 -46.04
C SER A 388 66.01 24.88 -44.99
N THR A 389 66.23 23.63 -45.44
CA THR A 389 67.26 22.65 -45.05
C THR A 389 67.20 21.87 -43.73
N SER A 390 67.31 20.56 -43.94
CA SER A 390 67.45 19.40 -43.06
C SER A 390 68.86 19.22 -42.47
N THR A 391 68.92 18.78 -41.22
CA THR A 391 69.92 17.88 -40.56
C THR A 391 69.46 17.79 -39.09
N GLY A 392 69.26 16.67 -38.40
CA GLY A 392 69.80 15.32 -38.46
C GLY A 392 70.31 14.96 -37.05
N LEU A 393 69.87 13.80 -36.52
CA LEU A 393 70.35 13.09 -35.31
C LEU A 393 69.85 13.62 -33.94
N SER A 394 69.59 12.86 -32.87
CA SER A 394 69.30 11.44 -32.53
C SER A 394 69.66 11.26 -31.04
N GLN A 395 68.91 10.40 -30.31
CA GLN A 395 69.32 9.70 -29.06
C GLN A 395 69.45 10.53 -27.77
N ASP A 396 69.15 10.09 -26.55
CA ASP A 396 68.75 8.80 -25.95
C ASP A 396 68.07 9.15 -24.59
N LEU A 397 66.94 8.53 -24.21
CA LEU A 397 66.83 7.41 -23.27
C LEU A 397 67.58 7.54 -21.92
N SER A 398 66.81 7.68 -20.83
CA SER A 398 66.77 6.76 -19.67
C SER A 398 66.89 7.36 -18.25
N THR A 399 65.84 7.04 -17.48
CA THR A 399 65.82 6.45 -16.11
C THR A 399 66.24 7.25 -14.87
N ALA A 400 65.30 7.26 -13.90
CA ALA A 400 65.43 7.00 -12.44
C ALA A 400 66.41 7.90 -11.63
N SER A 401 66.17 8.36 -10.39
CA SER A 401 65.40 7.85 -9.25
C SER A 401 65.55 8.85 -8.09
N VAL A 402 64.51 8.94 -7.25
CA VAL A 402 64.54 8.98 -5.76
C VAL A 402 65.19 10.18 -5.04
N ALA A 403 64.30 10.90 -4.34
CA ALA A 403 64.36 11.42 -2.97
C ALA A 403 65.72 11.77 -2.32
N SER A 404 65.83 12.99 -1.79
CA SER A 404 65.48 13.30 -0.39
C SER A 404 66.14 14.60 0.08
N ASP A 405 65.35 15.41 0.80
CA ASP A 405 65.67 16.43 1.80
C ASP A 405 67.14 16.66 2.19
N ASN A 406 67.56 17.94 2.20
CA ASN A 406 67.47 18.77 3.41
C ASN A 406 68.03 20.19 3.15
N LYS A 407 67.34 21.19 3.74
CA LYS A 407 67.82 22.35 4.52
C LYS A 407 69.14 23.03 4.07
N GLN A 408 69.25 24.35 3.98
CA GLN A 408 68.75 25.34 4.94
C GLN A 408 68.93 26.77 4.39
N ASP A 409 68.10 27.67 4.91
CA ASP A 409 68.14 29.14 4.80
C ASP A 409 69.53 29.78 4.92
N VAL A 410 69.72 30.93 4.26
CA VAL A 410 69.92 32.26 4.89
C VAL A 410 70.11 33.32 3.79
N LYS A 411 69.07 34.15 3.60
CA LYS A 411 69.14 35.56 3.14
C LYS A 411 69.60 36.42 4.34
N PRO A 412 69.96 37.72 4.25
CA PRO A 412 69.92 38.65 3.11
C PRO A 412 71.22 39.51 3.04
N ARG A 413 71.42 40.60 2.27
CA ARG A 413 70.61 41.82 2.03
C ARG A 413 71.50 42.78 1.20
N THR A 414 70.87 43.55 0.28
CA THR A 414 71.09 45.00 -0.05
C THR A 414 72.52 45.52 -0.33
N ASP A 415 72.85 46.34 -1.33
CA ASP A 415 72.19 47.53 -1.93
C ASP A 415 72.87 47.83 -3.29
N VAL A 416 72.12 48.15 -4.36
CA VAL A 416 71.85 49.52 -4.89
C VAL A 416 73.10 50.37 -5.18
N LYS A 417 73.40 50.60 -6.47
CA LYS A 417 73.35 51.97 -7.06
C LYS A 417 73.46 52.02 -8.59
N LEU A 418 72.61 52.89 -9.13
CA LEU A 418 72.44 53.35 -10.51
C LEU A 418 73.60 54.19 -11.07
N SER A 419 73.58 54.33 -12.41
CA SER A 419 73.81 55.52 -13.27
C SER A 419 74.80 55.20 -14.42
N HIS A 420 74.69 55.66 -15.68
CA HIS A 420 73.82 56.60 -16.39
C HIS A 420 74.13 56.47 -17.93
N LEU A 421 73.13 56.61 -18.83
CA LEU A 421 73.13 57.18 -20.23
C LEU A 421 74.15 56.65 -21.29
N ALA A 422 73.89 56.55 -22.61
CA ALA A 422 72.94 57.19 -23.52
C ALA A 422 72.78 56.43 -24.87
N SER A 423 71.66 56.72 -25.56
CA SER A 423 71.44 56.86 -27.02
C SER A 423 71.48 55.66 -27.99
N GLY A 424 70.38 55.53 -28.75
CA GLY A 424 70.31 54.84 -30.04
C GLY A 424 68.87 54.60 -30.49
N ASN A 425 68.32 55.53 -31.26
CA ASN A 425 66.98 55.54 -31.83
C ASN A 425 66.85 54.55 -33.02
N ASP A 426 65.66 53.97 -33.20
CA ASP A 426 65.00 53.62 -34.50
C ASP A 426 64.32 52.23 -34.51
N SER A 427 62.98 52.22 -34.43
CA SER A 427 62.09 51.20 -35.06
C SER A 427 60.61 51.41 -34.70
N ASN A 428 60.06 52.59 -35.01
CA ASN A 428 58.64 52.91 -34.75
C ASN A 428 57.76 52.79 -36.01
N MET A 429 57.84 51.66 -36.74
CA MET A 429 57.04 51.45 -37.97
C MET A 429 56.36 50.07 -38.08
N SER A 430 56.60 49.13 -37.17
CA SER A 430 55.93 47.80 -37.22
C SER A 430 54.79 47.63 -36.21
N THR A 431 54.70 48.47 -35.18
CA THR A 431 53.65 48.42 -34.15
C THR A 431 52.37 49.14 -34.57
N GLN A 432 52.49 50.24 -35.32
CA GLN A 432 51.34 51.02 -35.79
C GLN A 432 50.43 50.25 -36.75
N THR A 433 50.98 49.40 -37.62
CA THR A 433 50.20 48.69 -38.65
C THR A 433 49.35 47.53 -38.09
N THR A 434 49.80 46.88 -37.03
CA THR A 434 49.02 45.89 -36.27
C THR A 434 47.95 46.56 -35.41
N GLU A 435 48.25 47.68 -34.77
CA GLU A 435 47.27 48.45 -34.00
C GLU A 435 46.18 49.04 -34.91
N THR A 436 46.52 49.57 -36.09
CA THR A 436 45.51 50.05 -37.05
C THR A 436 44.66 48.93 -37.65
N ARG A 437 45.20 47.72 -37.85
CA ARG A 437 44.40 46.57 -38.33
C ARG A 437 43.48 45.99 -37.26
N LEU A 438 43.91 45.99 -36.00
CA LEU A 438 43.06 45.65 -34.86
C LEU A 438 42.01 46.73 -34.62
N ALA A 439 42.38 48.01 -34.75
CA ALA A 439 41.45 49.14 -34.66
C ALA A 439 40.43 49.11 -35.80
N ASP A 440 40.81 48.81 -37.04
CA ASP A 440 39.88 48.65 -38.17
C ASP A 440 38.99 47.39 -38.05
N LEU A 441 39.53 46.29 -37.49
CA LEU A 441 38.72 45.10 -37.16
C LEU A 441 37.75 45.41 -36.02
N LEU A 442 38.17 46.18 -35.02
CA LEU A 442 37.31 46.65 -33.93
C LEU A 442 36.26 47.63 -34.48
N ASP A 443 36.61 48.62 -35.28
CA ASP A 443 35.68 49.59 -35.92
C ASP A 443 34.68 48.90 -36.85
N SER A 444 35.09 47.87 -37.59
CA SER A 444 34.18 47.04 -38.39
C SER A 444 33.24 46.16 -37.54
N THR A 445 33.64 45.85 -36.30
CA THR A 445 32.82 45.15 -35.28
C THR A 445 31.88 46.11 -34.55
N LEU A 446 32.33 47.36 -34.33
CA LEU A 446 31.64 48.43 -33.60
C LEU A 446 30.38 48.94 -34.33
N TRP A 447 30.38 48.95 -35.66
CA TRP A 447 29.23 49.49 -36.44
C TRP A 447 28.37 48.44 -37.17
N ASN A 448 28.88 47.22 -37.39
CA ASN A 448 28.14 46.20 -38.18
C ASN A 448 27.52 45.05 -37.37
N ARG A 449 27.60 45.07 -36.03
CA ARG A 449 27.18 43.92 -35.17
C ARG A 449 27.77 42.56 -35.63
N ARG A 450 28.87 42.58 -36.39
CA ARG A 450 29.52 41.37 -36.88
C ARG A 450 30.47 40.89 -35.80
N LEU A 451 29.98 40.04 -34.89
CA LEU A 451 30.87 39.31 -33.97
C LEU A 451 31.94 38.58 -34.79
N ALA A 452 33.21 38.86 -34.48
CA ALA A 452 34.34 38.13 -35.02
C ALA A 452 34.28 36.67 -34.53
N PRO A 453 34.63 35.66 -35.35
CA PRO A 453 34.62 34.25 -34.94
C PRO A 453 35.44 33.94 -33.67
N SER A 454 36.45 34.77 -33.36
CA SER A 454 37.24 34.70 -32.12
C SER A 454 36.43 35.12 -30.88
N SER A 455 35.63 36.19 -30.97
CA SER A 455 34.77 36.69 -29.88
C SER A 455 33.66 35.71 -29.51
N GLU A 456 33.05 35.06 -30.51
CA GLU A 456 32.02 34.04 -30.32
C GLU A 456 32.57 32.82 -29.56
N ARG A 457 33.78 32.38 -29.89
CA ARG A 457 34.47 31.27 -29.21
C ARG A 457 34.80 31.59 -27.75
N ILE A 458 35.19 32.83 -27.45
CA ILE A 458 35.47 33.27 -26.08
C ILE A 458 34.20 33.26 -25.24
N VAL A 459 33.10 33.83 -25.75
CA VAL A 459 31.80 33.81 -25.06
C VAL A 459 31.33 32.37 -24.85
N TYR A 460 31.44 31.52 -25.87
CA TYR A 460 31.06 30.11 -25.78
C TYR A 460 31.82 29.36 -24.67
N ALA A 461 33.15 29.52 -24.61
CA ALA A 461 33.97 28.90 -23.57
C ALA A 461 33.63 29.43 -22.17
N LEU A 462 33.36 30.74 -22.04
CA LEU A 462 32.93 31.35 -20.78
C LEU A 462 31.56 30.81 -20.33
N VAL A 463 30.59 30.68 -21.24
CA VAL A 463 29.26 30.13 -20.92
C VAL A 463 29.39 28.69 -20.42
N GLN A 464 30.17 27.84 -21.09
CA GLN A 464 30.39 26.46 -20.65
C GLN A 464 30.97 26.38 -19.24
N GLN A 465 31.94 27.24 -18.94
CA GLN A 465 32.61 27.25 -17.63
C GLN A 465 31.69 27.74 -16.50
N ILE A 466 30.90 28.79 -16.76
CA ILE A 466 29.92 29.32 -15.80
C ILE A 466 28.81 28.28 -15.58
N PHE A 467 28.28 27.68 -16.65
CA PHE A 467 27.26 26.64 -16.57
C PHE A 467 27.74 25.44 -15.75
N HIS A 468 28.97 24.97 -15.98
CA HIS A 468 29.58 23.89 -15.19
C HIS A 468 29.64 24.25 -13.71
N GLY A 469 30.05 25.48 -13.37
CA GLY A 469 30.10 25.94 -11.99
C GLY A 469 28.72 26.04 -11.31
N ILE A 470 27.71 26.56 -12.02
CA ILE A 470 26.33 26.58 -11.54
C ILE A 470 25.83 25.16 -11.28
N ARG A 471 26.15 24.20 -12.17
CA ARG A 471 25.76 22.79 -12.03
C ARG A 471 26.34 22.14 -10.77
N GLU A 472 27.63 22.31 -10.52
CA GLU A 472 28.28 21.74 -9.32
C GLU A 472 27.70 22.34 -8.03
N TYR A 473 27.46 23.65 -8.02
CA TYR A 473 26.81 24.31 -6.89
C TYR A 473 25.36 23.82 -6.71
N PHE A 474 24.59 23.74 -7.80
CA PHE A 474 23.21 23.26 -7.80
C PHE A 474 23.10 21.84 -7.24
N LEU A 475 23.98 20.93 -7.67
CA LEU A 475 24.06 19.56 -7.15
C LEU A 475 24.29 19.54 -5.65
N ALA A 476 25.34 20.23 -5.19
CA ALA A 476 25.72 20.25 -3.78
C ALA A 476 24.65 20.92 -2.89
N SER A 477 24.08 22.04 -3.34
CA SER A 477 23.02 22.75 -2.61
C SER A 477 21.74 21.92 -2.55
N THR A 478 21.31 21.33 -3.67
CA THR A 478 20.10 20.51 -3.72
C THR A 478 20.20 19.28 -2.81
N GLU A 479 21.32 18.55 -2.88
CA GLU A 479 21.57 17.38 -2.03
C GLU A 479 21.54 17.75 -0.54
N LEU A 480 22.24 18.83 -0.16
CA LEU A 480 22.24 19.33 1.21
C LEU A 480 20.84 19.73 1.67
N LYS A 481 20.08 20.44 0.83
CA LYS A 481 18.75 20.92 1.16
C LYS A 481 17.75 19.79 1.34
N PHE A 482 17.72 18.79 0.46
CA PHE A 482 16.83 17.65 0.65
C PHE A 482 17.20 16.86 1.92
N ASN A 483 18.48 16.71 2.24
CA ASN A 483 18.86 16.08 3.50
C ASN A 483 18.41 16.90 4.73
N CYS A 484 18.62 18.22 4.73
CA CYS A 484 18.31 19.08 5.87
C CYS A 484 16.83 19.50 6.00
N PHE A 485 16.09 19.57 4.89
CA PHE A 485 14.73 20.13 4.84
C PHE A 485 13.67 19.13 4.38
N LEU A 486 14.05 17.94 3.90
CA LEU A 486 13.11 16.81 3.72
C LEU A 486 13.35 15.72 4.76
N LEU A 487 14.58 15.20 4.86
CA LEU A 487 14.85 14.06 5.73
C LEU A 487 14.87 14.42 7.23
N MET A 488 15.60 15.47 7.62
CA MET A 488 15.67 15.87 9.04
C MET A 488 14.30 16.24 9.65
N PRO A 489 13.41 16.97 8.96
CA PRO A 489 12.06 17.23 9.49
C PRO A 489 11.25 15.96 9.77
N VAL A 490 11.44 14.90 9.00
CA VAL A 490 10.76 13.61 9.26
C VAL A 490 11.24 13.00 10.58
N VAL A 491 12.47 13.26 10.99
CA VAL A 491 13.04 12.78 12.26
C VAL A 491 12.71 13.71 13.42
N ASP A 492 12.81 15.03 13.22
CA ASP A 492 12.77 16.00 14.31
C ASP A 492 11.40 16.68 14.48
N LYS A 493 10.71 16.99 13.38
CA LYS A 493 9.47 17.78 13.39
C LYS A 493 8.21 16.92 13.35
N LEU A 494 8.22 15.84 12.56
CA LEU A 494 7.08 14.92 12.43
C LEU A 494 6.60 14.39 13.80
N PRO A 495 7.48 13.97 14.73
CA PRO A 495 7.03 13.52 16.05
C PRO A 495 6.22 14.54 16.84
N ALA A 496 6.66 15.80 16.82
CA ALA A 496 5.96 16.87 17.54
C ALA A 496 4.63 17.21 16.85
N MET A 497 4.66 17.36 15.53
CA MET A 497 3.47 17.65 14.71
C MET A 497 2.38 16.59 14.86
N LEU A 498 2.72 15.31 14.78
CA LEU A 498 1.75 14.22 14.94
C LEU A 498 1.20 14.15 16.36
N ARG A 499 2.04 14.39 17.37
CA ARG A 499 1.59 14.44 18.76
C ARG A 499 0.62 15.58 19.00
N GLU A 500 0.92 16.78 18.50
CA GLU A 500 0.05 17.96 18.63
C GLU A 500 -1.30 17.74 17.92
N ASP A 501 -1.30 17.22 16.69
CA ASP A 501 -2.54 16.88 15.98
C ASP A 501 -3.38 15.84 16.75
N LEU A 502 -2.73 14.83 17.31
CA LEU A 502 -3.37 13.73 18.03
C LEU A 502 -3.92 14.18 19.39
N GLU A 503 -3.18 14.97 20.16
CA GLU A 503 -3.67 15.52 21.44
C GLU A 503 -4.80 16.53 21.21
N SER A 504 -4.70 17.40 20.20
CA SER A 504 -5.80 18.30 19.81
C SER A 504 -7.05 17.49 19.47
N ALA A 505 -6.91 16.42 18.69
CA ALA A 505 -8.03 15.55 18.33
C ALA A 505 -8.64 14.81 19.54
N PHE A 506 -7.82 14.49 20.54
CA PHE A 506 -8.26 13.88 21.79
C PHE A 506 -8.99 14.84 22.74
N GLU A 507 -8.73 16.15 22.62
CA GLU A 507 -9.42 17.19 23.37
C GLU A 507 -10.75 17.59 22.73
N ASP A 508 -10.82 17.63 21.39
CA ASP A 508 -12.02 18.05 20.66
C ASP A 508 -13.18 17.03 20.76
N ASN A 509 -13.02 15.86 20.13
CA ASN A 509 -14.04 14.81 20.13
C ASN A 509 -13.41 13.45 19.81
N LEU A 510 -13.26 12.63 20.85
CA LEU A 510 -12.75 11.26 20.73
C LEU A 510 -13.59 10.37 19.81
N ASP A 511 -14.88 10.66 19.66
CA ASP A 511 -15.76 9.89 18.79
C ASP A 511 -15.36 10.03 17.31
N ASN A 512 -14.92 11.23 16.91
CA ASN A 512 -14.41 11.47 15.55
C ASN A 512 -13.08 10.75 15.29
N VAL A 513 -12.38 10.34 16.33
CA VAL A 513 -11.05 9.70 16.24
C VAL A 513 -11.16 8.19 16.26
N PHE A 514 -11.96 7.62 17.16
CA PHE A 514 -12.05 6.18 17.37
C PHE A 514 -13.39 5.56 16.98
N ASP A 515 -14.37 6.36 16.53
CA ASP A 515 -15.74 5.93 16.22
C ASP A 515 -16.38 5.17 17.39
N ILE A 516 -16.24 5.72 18.60
CA ILE A 516 -16.57 5.06 19.86
C ILE A 516 -18.05 4.73 19.93
N THR A 517 -18.93 5.61 19.43
CA THR A 517 -20.37 5.44 19.44
C THR A 517 -20.81 4.26 18.58
N ASN A 518 -20.33 4.15 17.34
CA ASN A 518 -20.65 3.01 16.48
C ASN A 518 -20.03 1.72 17.01
N LEU A 519 -18.76 1.76 17.46
CA LEU A 519 -18.08 0.58 17.99
C LEU A 519 -18.79 0.07 19.26
N ARG A 520 -19.14 0.98 20.17
CA ARG A 520 -19.88 0.66 21.40
C ARG A 520 -21.29 0.17 21.09
N HIS A 521 -21.97 0.74 20.09
CA HIS A 521 -23.28 0.26 19.66
C HIS A 521 -23.20 -1.16 19.10
N SER A 522 -22.24 -1.43 18.20
CA SER A 522 -22.03 -2.76 17.62
C SER A 522 -21.72 -3.80 18.70
N VAL A 523 -20.73 -3.53 19.56
CA VAL A 523 -20.35 -4.44 20.66
C VAL A 523 -21.50 -4.62 21.65
N ALA A 524 -22.26 -3.56 21.96
CA ALA A 524 -23.43 -3.66 22.84
C ALA A 524 -24.58 -4.46 22.20
N GLN A 525 -24.77 -4.38 20.89
CA GLN A 525 -25.75 -5.17 20.16
C GLN A 525 -25.37 -6.66 20.17
N ASP A 526 -24.11 -6.98 19.87
CA ASP A 526 -23.60 -8.35 19.89
C ASP A 526 -23.66 -8.95 21.30
N LYS A 527 -23.36 -8.14 22.33
CA LYS A 527 -23.56 -8.51 23.73
C LYS A 527 -25.02 -8.88 24.01
N ARG A 528 -25.97 -8.00 23.65
CA ARG A 528 -27.41 -8.26 23.86
C ARG A 528 -27.87 -9.53 23.13
N GLN A 529 -27.41 -9.74 21.92
CA GLN A 529 -27.73 -10.94 21.15
C GLN A 529 -27.19 -12.20 21.83
N THR A 530 -25.93 -12.18 22.27
CA THR A 530 -25.28 -13.28 22.99
C THR A 530 -25.98 -13.58 24.33
N GLU A 531 -26.42 -12.55 25.07
CA GLU A 531 -27.22 -12.72 26.30
C GLU A 531 -28.57 -13.39 26.04
N ILE A 532 -29.25 -13.02 24.94
CA ILE A 532 -30.52 -13.65 24.53
C ILE A 532 -30.29 -15.12 24.19
N GLU A 533 -29.23 -15.42 23.44
CA GLU A 533 -28.86 -16.79 23.08
C GLU A 533 -28.51 -17.62 24.32
N LEU A 534 -27.73 -17.07 25.25
CA LEU A 534 -27.40 -17.73 26.51
C LEU A 534 -28.65 -18.08 27.33
N LYS A 535 -29.60 -17.14 27.44
CA LYS A 535 -30.89 -17.37 28.10
C LYS A 535 -31.71 -18.44 27.39
N ARG A 536 -31.68 -18.50 26.05
CA ARG A 536 -32.39 -19.53 25.26
C ARG A 536 -31.78 -20.92 25.50
N VAL A 537 -30.45 -21.04 25.44
CA VAL A 537 -29.74 -22.29 25.70
C VAL A 537 -30.00 -22.78 27.12
N GLN A 538 -29.98 -21.88 28.11
CA GLN A 538 -30.29 -22.22 29.49
C GLN A 538 -31.72 -22.75 29.65
N LYS A 539 -32.73 -22.05 29.11
CA LYS A 539 -34.12 -22.51 29.13
C LYS A 539 -34.29 -23.87 28.45
N LEU A 540 -33.61 -24.08 27.32
CA LEU A 540 -33.67 -25.33 26.58
C LEU A 540 -33.06 -26.48 27.38
N LYS A 541 -31.91 -26.25 28.02
CA LYS A 541 -31.26 -27.21 28.92
C LYS A 541 -32.18 -27.61 30.07
N GLU A 542 -32.79 -26.64 30.75
CA GLU A 542 -33.73 -26.87 31.85
C GLU A 542 -34.96 -27.66 31.38
N LYS A 543 -35.50 -27.34 30.20
CA LYS A 543 -36.64 -28.04 29.61
C LYS A 543 -36.33 -29.50 29.29
N PHE A 544 -35.18 -29.78 28.65
CA PHE A 544 -34.78 -31.16 28.35
C PHE A 544 -34.57 -31.98 29.61
N ARG A 545 -33.93 -31.39 30.63
CA ARG A 545 -33.72 -32.05 31.94
C ARG A 545 -35.05 -32.35 32.62
N TYR A 546 -35.94 -31.37 32.71
CA TYR A 546 -37.25 -31.52 33.34
C TYR A 546 -38.10 -32.61 32.69
N ILE A 547 -38.20 -32.61 31.36
CA ILE A 547 -38.98 -33.63 30.63
C ILE A 547 -38.34 -35.02 30.82
N HIS A 548 -37.01 -35.12 30.79
CA HIS A 548 -36.33 -36.39 31.03
C HIS A 548 -36.57 -36.94 32.45
N GLU A 549 -36.52 -36.08 33.47
CA GLU A 549 -36.86 -36.44 34.86
C GLU A 549 -38.32 -36.91 35.00
N GLN A 550 -39.27 -36.22 34.37
CA GLN A 550 -40.68 -36.62 34.37
C GLN A 550 -40.90 -37.98 33.70
N LEU A 551 -40.30 -38.20 32.53
CA LEU A 551 -40.48 -39.45 31.79
C LEU A 551 -39.83 -40.64 32.52
N ASN A 552 -38.66 -40.45 33.13
CA ASN A 552 -38.03 -41.49 33.97
C ASN A 552 -38.90 -41.82 35.20
N SER A 553 -39.51 -40.80 35.83
CA SER A 553 -40.39 -41.00 36.98
C SER A 553 -41.65 -41.79 36.62
N GLN A 554 -42.22 -41.54 35.44
CA GLN A 554 -43.39 -42.26 34.93
C GLN A 554 -43.06 -43.72 34.53
N GLN A 555 -41.88 -43.98 33.98
CA GLN A 555 -41.42 -45.35 33.71
C GLN A 555 -41.24 -46.19 34.98
N CYS A 556 -40.74 -45.59 36.07
CA CYS A 556 -40.61 -46.27 37.36
C CYS A 556 -41.96 -46.63 38.00
N LEU A 557 -43.03 -45.87 37.73
CA LEU A 557 -44.37 -46.13 38.25
C LEU A 557 -45.14 -47.18 37.43
N GLY A 558 -44.80 -47.38 36.16
CA GLY A 558 -45.43 -48.39 35.29
C GLY A 558 -44.79 -49.79 35.34
N SER A 559 -43.76 -49.98 36.16
CA SER A 559 -42.99 -51.24 36.26
C SER A 559 -43.24 -52.01 37.57
N ASN A 560 -44.27 -51.65 38.35
CA ASN A 560 -44.70 -52.34 39.58
C ASN A 560 -46.03 -53.04 39.40
#